data_AF-A0A0V0UIU6-F1
#
_entry.id   AF-A0A0V0UIU6-F1
#
_cell.length_a   1.000
_cell.length_b   1.000
_cell.length_c   1.000
_cell.angle_alpha   90.00
_cell.angle_beta   90.00
_cell.angle_gamma   90.00
#
_symmetry.space_group_name_H-M   'P 1'
#
loop_
_entity.id
_entity.type
_entity.pdbx_description
1 polymer ?
#
loop_
_entity_poly.entity_id
_entity_poly.type
_entity_poly.pdbx_seq_one_letter_code
_entity_poly.pdbx_strand_id
1 'polypeptide(L)'
;GVIIVQTTQNTDAASWIVHTVPGFPAAKTGYSWPAAENAKGHLLICLTISKSQINAIAASLLRAEPLVHYNDIPETETVGMQYFKKLSDGQFPTVPPYLSRQSIKTAAPAAVTVNIYSKSATSRYEIYRRVIVKALKKTIKVWSRRDNKLKGDCRVVERNIRLIKSPARVGNHDTNLDADLTNWAVSDPGNIFCLIDRPYAKNQTVQSAMAVCIDQADIFARFNDIAAQVEDCPQ
;
A
#
# COMPACT_ATOMS: atom_id res chain seq x y z
N GLY A 1 -6.23 3.07 7.57
CA GLY A 1 -6.53 1.68 7.17
C GLY A 1 -7.32 1.01 8.27
N VAL A 2 -8.13 -0.01 7.95
CA VAL A 2 -9.04 -0.68 8.89
C VAL A 2 -9.03 -2.18 8.65
N ILE A 3 -8.98 -2.99 9.71
CA ILE A 3 -9.24 -4.44 9.66
C ILE A 3 -10.55 -4.68 10.40
N ILE A 4 -11.47 -5.40 9.77
CA ILE A 4 -12.78 -5.77 10.31
C ILE A 4 -12.87 -7.29 10.28
N VAL A 5 -13.26 -7.91 11.39
CA VAL A 5 -13.42 -9.37 11.49
C VAL A 5 -14.87 -9.72 11.75
N GLN A 6 -15.35 -10.79 11.14
CA GLN A 6 -16.65 -11.37 11.46
C GLN A 6 -16.50 -12.24 12.71
N THR A 7 -17.28 -11.92 13.76
CA THR A 7 -17.26 -12.61 15.06
C THR A 7 -18.31 -13.72 15.18
N THR A 8 -19.09 -13.97 14.11
CA THR A 8 -20.02 -15.10 14.08
C THR A 8 -19.24 -16.41 14.22
N GLN A 9 -19.71 -17.27 15.11
CA GLN A 9 -19.09 -18.56 15.38
C GLN A 9 -18.87 -19.35 14.07
N ASN A 10 -17.72 -20.01 13.95
CA ASN A 10 -17.33 -20.81 12.78
C ASN A 10 -17.28 -20.06 11.44
N THR A 11 -17.15 -18.72 11.46
CA THR A 11 -17.03 -17.91 10.24
C THR A 11 -15.59 -17.41 10.06
N ASP A 12 -14.98 -17.77 8.93
CA ASP A 12 -13.63 -17.33 8.52
C ASP A 12 -13.71 -16.16 7.52
N ALA A 13 -14.27 -15.03 7.96
CA ALA A 13 -14.46 -13.85 7.11
C ALA A 13 -13.92 -12.57 7.77
N ALA A 14 -13.25 -11.75 6.96
CA ALA A 14 -12.74 -10.45 7.36
C ALA A 14 -12.69 -9.49 6.16
N SER A 15 -12.54 -8.20 6.45
CA SER A 15 -12.30 -7.17 5.46
C SER A 15 -11.08 -6.34 5.85
N TRP A 16 -10.24 -6.00 4.87
CA TRP A 16 -9.10 -5.12 5.06
C TRP A 16 -9.20 -3.91 4.12
N ILE A 17 -9.21 -2.72 4.72
CA ILE A 17 -9.33 -1.45 4.01
C ILE A 17 -8.01 -0.69 4.10
N VAL A 18 -7.45 -0.34 2.95
CA VAL A 18 -6.24 0.49 2.82
C VAL A 18 -6.61 1.76 2.07
N HIS A 19 -6.23 2.93 2.59
CA HIS A 19 -6.58 4.21 1.99
C HIS A 19 -5.57 5.30 2.33
N THR A 20 -5.70 6.42 1.62
CA THR A 20 -4.85 7.62 1.78
C THR A 20 -5.50 8.76 2.54
N VAL A 21 -6.78 8.64 2.90
CA VAL A 21 -7.54 9.69 3.60
C VAL A 21 -7.03 9.89 5.04
N PRO A 22 -6.46 11.06 5.40
CA PRO A 22 -5.95 11.33 6.75
C PRO A 22 -7.06 11.33 7.80
N GLY A 23 -6.79 10.74 8.97
CA GLY A 23 -7.71 10.76 10.11
C GLY A 23 -9.01 9.96 9.91
N PHE A 24 -9.14 9.23 8.80
CA PHE A 24 -10.33 8.47 8.45
C PHE A 24 -10.13 6.95 8.65
N PRO A 25 -11.16 6.20 9.08
CA PRO A 25 -12.30 6.72 9.82
C PRO A 25 -11.83 7.31 11.16
N ALA A 26 -12.57 8.28 11.68
CA ALA A 26 -12.28 8.82 12.99
C ALA A 26 -12.60 7.76 14.07
N ALA A 27 -11.63 7.47 14.93
CA ALA A 27 -11.79 6.44 15.94
C ALA A 27 -12.96 6.78 16.89
N LYS A 28 -13.77 5.78 17.25
CA LYS A 28 -14.87 5.88 18.23
C LYS A 28 -15.96 6.93 17.93
N THR A 29 -15.97 7.54 16.75
CA THR A 29 -16.89 8.64 16.40
C THR A 29 -17.76 8.33 15.18
N GLY A 30 -17.75 7.07 14.73
CA GLY A 30 -18.52 6.60 13.58
C GLY A 30 -17.87 6.90 12.23
N TYR A 31 -18.63 6.67 11.16
CA TYR A 31 -18.19 6.89 9.80
C TYR A 31 -18.52 8.33 9.37
N SER A 32 -17.55 9.24 9.51
CA SER A 32 -17.67 10.61 9.04
C SER A 32 -16.55 10.94 8.07
N TRP A 33 -16.92 11.39 6.86
CA TRP A 33 -15.95 11.80 5.85
C TRP A 33 -15.40 13.19 6.16
N PRO A 34 -14.06 13.40 6.18
CA PRO A 34 -13.50 14.72 6.44
C PRO A 34 -13.73 15.66 5.25
N ALA A 35 -14.55 16.69 5.40
CA ALA A 35 -14.91 17.62 4.32
C ALA A 35 -13.70 18.32 3.67
N ALA A 36 -12.61 18.54 4.43
CA ALA A 36 -11.36 19.11 3.92
C ALA A 36 -10.65 18.24 2.86
N GLU A 37 -10.98 16.95 2.80
CA GLU A 37 -10.42 15.98 1.88
C GLU A 37 -11.21 15.89 0.56
N ASN A 38 -12.34 16.60 0.42
CA ASN A 38 -13.13 16.66 -0.83
C ASN A 38 -12.37 17.25 -2.02
N ALA A 39 -11.45 18.18 -1.76
CA ALA A 39 -10.68 18.87 -2.79
C ALA A 39 -9.42 18.10 -3.22
N LYS A 40 -9.20 16.89 -2.70
CA LYS A 40 -7.96 16.13 -2.89
C LYS A 40 -8.20 14.76 -3.48
N GLY A 41 -7.25 14.30 -4.30
CA GLY A 41 -7.25 12.94 -4.82
C GLY A 41 -6.95 11.92 -3.71
N HIS A 42 -7.80 10.91 -3.58
CA HIS A 42 -7.64 9.81 -2.64
C HIS A 42 -7.93 8.46 -3.28
N LEU A 43 -7.33 7.42 -2.71
CA LEU A 43 -7.61 6.04 -3.07
C LEU A 43 -8.06 5.26 -1.84
N LEU A 44 -9.08 4.41 -2.04
CA LEU A 44 -9.58 3.46 -1.05
C LEU A 44 -9.65 2.09 -1.71
N ILE A 45 -9.10 1.08 -1.04
CA ILE A 45 -9.12 -0.33 -1.46
C ILE A 45 -9.75 -1.11 -0.33
N CYS A 46 -10.83 -1.84 -0.63
CA CYS A 46 -11.46 -2.77 0.31
C CYS A 46 -11.27 -4.21 -0.20
N LEU A 47 -10.66 -5.05 0.62
CA LEU A 47 -10.38 -6.45 0.30
C LEU A 47 -11.22 -7.34 1.21
N THR A 48 -12.09 -8.15 0.62
CA THR A 48 -12.73 -9.27 1.33
C THR A 48 -11.74 -10.43 1.40
N ILE A 49 -11.43 -10.87 2.61
CA ILE A 49 -10.38 -11.86 2.89
C ILE A 49 -10.86 -12.85 3.95
N SER A 50 -10.14 -13.96 4.09
CA SER A 50 -10.34 -14.88 5.22
C SER A 50 -9.71 -14.31 6.48
N LYS A 51 -10.35 -14.49 7.63
CA LYS A 51 -9.85 -14.09 8.95
C LYS A 51 -8.51 -14.78 9.27
N SER A 52 -8.32 -16.01 8.83
CA SER A 52 -7.07 -16.78 8.90
C SER A 52 -5.86 -16.07 8.27
N GLN A 53 -6.06 -15.14 7.34
CA GLN A 53 -4.98 -14.39 6.66
C GLN A 53 -4.54 -13.12 7.42
N ILE A 54 -5.25 -12.71 8.46
CA ILE A 54 -4.94 -11.50 9.24
C ILE A 54 -3.55 -11.57 9.85
N ASN A 55 -3.12 -12.73 10.34
CA ASN A 55 -1.80 -12.87 10.92
C ASN A 55 -0.66 -12.63 9.90
N ALA A 56 -0.89 -12.97 8.62
CA ALA A 56 0.05 -12.64 7.54
C ALA A 56 0.07 -11.13 7.27
N ILE A 57 -1.09 -10.47 7.24
CA ILE A 57 -1.18 -9.00 7.11
C ILE A 57 -0.44 -8.33 8.28
N ALA A 58 -0.68 -8.78 9.51
CA ALA A 58 -0.04 -8.26 10.70
C ALA A 58 1.49 -8.39 10.66
N ALA A 59 2.02 -9.49 10.09
CA ALA A 59 3.46 -9.67 9.91
C ALA A 59 4.10 -8.60 9.01
N SER A 60 3.37 -8.08 8.02
CA SER A 60 3.82 -6.92 7.23
C SER A 60 3.60 -5.60 7.96
N LEU A 61 2.46 -5.42 8.63
CA LEU A 61 2.19 -4.21 9.41
C LEU A 61 3.23 -4.00 10.53
N LEU A 62 3.72 -5.06 11.17
CA LEU A 62 4.81 -4.95 12.16
C LEU A 62 6.09 -4.31 11.61
N ARG A 63 6.35 -4.40 10.29
CA ARG A 63 7.48 -3.69 9.66
C ARG A 63 7.09 -2.30 9.20
N ALA A 64 5.84 -2.08 8.83
CA ALA A 64 5.30 -0.76 8.52
C ALA A 64 5.13 0.13 9.76
N GLU A 65 5.21 -0.43 10.97
CA GLU A 65 5.15 0.29 12.25
C GLU A 65 3.98 1.29 12.33
N PRO A 66 2.74 0.90 11.99
CA PRO A 66 1.61 1.81 12.00
C PRO A 66 1.20 2.18 13.43
N LEU A 67 0.61 3.36 13.58
CA LEU A 67 -0.09 3.71 14.82
C LEU A 67 -1.47 3.05 14.85
N VAL A 68 -1.71 2.20 15.85
CA VAL A 68 -3.03 1.60 16.10
C VAL A 68 -3.84 2.57 16.96
N HIS A 69 -4.75 3.31 16.33
CA HIS A 69 -5.59 4.30 17.02
C HIS A 69 -6.70 3.68 17.88
N TYR A 70 -7.20 2.50 17.48
CA TYR A 70 -8.26 1.78 18.16
C TYR A 70 -8.23 0.30 17.76
N ASN A 71 -8.46 -0.58 18.73
CA ASN A 71 -8.61 -2.01 18.52
C ASN A 71 -9.74 -2.52 19.42
N ASP A 72 -10.70 -3.22 18.83
CA ASP A 72 -11.85 -3.84 19.50
C ASP A 72 -12.08 -5.28 19.00
N ILE A 73 -11.06 -5.87 18.37
CA ILE A 73 -11.13 -7.26 17.92
C ILE A 73 -11.00 -8.15 19.18
N PRO A 74 -12.01 -9.00 19.50
CA PRO A 74 -11.93 -9.87 20.67
C PRO A 74 -10.73 -10.81 20.59
N GLU A 75 -10.04 -11.05 21.72
CA GLU A 75 -8.86 -11.92 21.74
C GLU A 75 -9.19 -13.34 21.25
N THR A 76 -10.42 -13.82 21.47
CA THR A 76 -10.93 -15.11 20.99
C THR A 76 -10.88 -15.24 19.46
N GLU A 77 -11.00 -14.14 18.72
CA GLU A 77 -10.93 -14.13 17.25
C GLU A 77 -9.50 -14.20 16.70
N THR A 78 -8.52 -13.93 17.56
CA THR A 78 -7.10 -13.78 17.18
C THR A 78 -6.21 -14.81 17.87
N VAL A 79 -6.82 -15.85 18.45
CA VAL A 79 -6.10 -16.98 19.05
C VAL A 79 -5.16 -17.60 18.02
N GLY A 80 -3.88 -17.75 18.38
CA GLY A 80 -2.84 -18.24 17.49
C GLY A 80 -2.26 -17.20 16.52
N MET A 81 -2.81 -15.97 16.46
CA MET A 81 -2.30 -14.89 15.61
C MET A 81 -1.21 -14.07 16.30
N GLN A 82 -0.04 -14.69 16.51
CA GLN A 82 1.08 -14.08 17.24
C GLN A 82 1.54 -12.71 16.71
N TYR A 83 1.48 -12.46 15.39
CA TYR A 83 1.89 -11.18 14.82
C TYR A 83 0.83 -10.10 15.05
N PHE A 84 -0.45 -10.50 15.00
CA PHE A 84 -1.54 -9.60 15.35
C PHE A 84 -1.44 -9.17 16.81
N LYS A 85 -1.21 -10.10 17.74
CA LYS A 85 -1.04 -9.76 19.16
C LYS A 85 0.10 -8.77 19.39
N LYS A 86 1.26 -8.99 18.77
CA LYS A 86 2.37 -8.03 18.82
C LYS A 86 2.00 -6.66 18.26
N LEU A 87 1.25 -6.62 17.15
CA LEU A 87 0.80 -5.38 16.54
C LEU A 87 -0.20 -4.64 17.45
N SER A 88 -1.17 -5.34 18.04
CA SER A 88 -2.15 -4.74 18.95
C SER A 88 -1.51 -4.23 20.23
N ASP A 89 -0.45 -4.88 20.69
CA ASP A 89 0.30 -4.50 21.89
C ASP A 89 1.37 -3.42 21.60
N GLY A 90 1.48 -2.94 20.35
CA GLY A 90 2.47 -1.92 19.95
C GLY A 90 3.93 -2.41 19.95
N GLN A 91 4.15 -3.71 19.86
CA GLN A 91 5.48 -4.33 19.92
C GLN A 91 6.08 -4.52 18.53
N PHE A 92 6.91 -3.57 18.12
CA PHE A 92 7.59 -3.61 16.83
C PHE A 92 8.97 -4.26 16.91
N PRO A 93 9.36 -5.14 15.95
CA PRO A 93 10.64 -5.82 16.05
C PRO A 93 11.79 -4.87 15.67
N THR A 94 12.73 -4.67 16.59
CA THR A 94 13.90 -3.79 16.43
C THR A 94 15.09 -4.46 15.75
N VAL A 95 15.04 -5.78 15.56
CA VAL A 95 16.09 -6.60 14.97
C VAL A 95 15.72 -7.12 13.57
N PRO A 96 16.71 -7.50 12.75
CA PRO A 96 16.47 -8.07 11.42
C PRO A 96 15.58 -9.33 11.47
N PRO A 97 14.88 -9.66 10.37
CA PRO A 97 14.91 -8.99 9.06
C PRO A 97 14.10 -7.68 9.04
N TYR A 98 14.65 -6.59 8.50
CA TYR A 98 13.97 -5.28 8.46
C TYR A 98 12.94 -5.11 7.33
N LEU A 99 12.76 -6.15 6.53
CA LEU A 99 11.78 -6.22 5.45
C LEU A 99 10.80 -7.34 5.73
N SER A 100 9.55 -7.16 5.29
CA SER A 100 8.56 -8.22 5.25
C SER A 100 7.91 -8.27 3.87
N ARG A 101 7.69 -9.49 3.40
CA ARG A 101 6.93 -9.81 2.19
C ARG A 101 5.92 -10.87 2.57
N GLN A 102 4.65 -10.56 2.38
CA GLN A 102 3.55 -11.50 2.60
C GLN A 102 2.66 -11.50 1.37
N SER A 103 1.93 -12.60 1.17
CA SER A 103 0.97 -12.73 0.10
C SER A 103 -0.32 -13.28 0.68
N ILE A 104 -1.43 -12.63 0.36
CA ILE A 104 -2.78 -13.04 0.74
C ILE A 104 -3.62 -13.21 -0.53
N LYS A 105 -4.80 -13.82 -0.39
CA LYS A 105 -5.79 -13.97 -1.44
C LYS A 105 -7.14 -13.42 -1.00
N THR A 106 -7.86 -12.77 -1.92
CA THR A 106 -9.25 -12.38 -1.67
C THR A 106 -10.18 -13.61 -1.59
N ALA A 107 -11.26 -13.50 -0.83
CA ALA A 107 -12.19 -14.60 -0.56
C ALA A 107 -13.28 -14.79 -1.64
N ALA A 108 -12.99 -14.45 -2.89
CA ALA A 108 -13.90 -14.63 -4.02
C ALA A 108 -13.63 -15.95 -4.76
N PRO A 109 -14.59 -16.50 -5.54
CA PRO A 109 -14.35 -17.70 -6.36
C PRO A 109 -13.15 -17.55 -7.29
N ALA A 110 -13.01 -16.38 -7.93
CA ALA A 110 -11.81 -15.97 -8.65
C ALA A 110 -10.91 -15.15 -7.70
N ALA A 111 -10.18 -15.86 -6.84
CA ALA A 111 -9.32 -15.23 -5.83
C ALA A 111 -8.20 -14.40 -6.47
N VAL A 112 -8.05 -13.16 -6.02
CA VAL A 112 -7.01 -12.23 -6.48
C VAL A 112 -5.84 -12.27 -5.50
N THR A 113 -4.61 -12.36 -6.03
CA THR A 113 -3.39 -12.33 -5.20
C THR A 113 -3.04 -10.90 -4.83
N VAL A 114 -2.82 -10.68 -3.54
CA VAL A 114 -2.38 -9.39 -2.99
C VAL A 114 -1.06 -9.59 -2.27
N ASN A 115 -0.02 -8.93 -2.76
CA ASN A 115 1.32 -8.93 -2.18
C ASN A 115 1.49 -7.70 -1.30
N ILE A 116 2.00 -7.90 -0.09
CA ILE A 116 2.25 -6.85 0.88
C ILE A 116 3.75 -6.76 1.11
N TYR A 117 4.32 -5.61 0.77
CA TYR A 117 5.74 -5.31 0.97
C TYR A 117 5.86 -4.26 2.06
N SER A 118 6.80 -4.42 2.98
CA SER A 118 6.99 -3.47 4.06
C SER A 118 8.45 -3.40 4.51
N LYS A 119 8.82 -2.24 5.04
CA LYS A 119 10.14 -1.96 5.60
C LYS A 119 10.02 -1.18 6.90
N SER A 120 10.90 -1.47 7.85
CA SER A 120 11.08 -0.60 9.02
C SER A 120 11.95 0.62 8.68
N ALA A 121 11.85 1.66 9.50
CA ALA A 121 12.71 2.85 9.40
C ALA A 121 14.21 2.50 9.50
N THR A 122 14.55 1.49 10.31
CA THR A 122 15.92 1.01 10.52
C THR A 122 16.57 0.46 9.26
N SER A 123 15.77 -0.06 8.31
CA SER A 123 16.31 -0.59 7.04
C SER A 123 17.05 0.47 6.21
N ARG A 124 16.70 1.76 6.37
CA ARG A 124 17.12 2.87 5.51
C ARG A 124 16.85 2.66 4.01
N TYR A 125 16.04 1.66 3.65
CA TYR A 125 15.76 1.34 2.27
C TYR A 125 14.73 2.30 1.69
N GLU A 126 14.89 2.56 0.40
CA GLU A 126 13.92 3.28 -0.43
C GLU A 126 12.87 2.24 -0.89
N ILE A 127 11.60 2.39 -0.46
CA ILE A 127 10.54 1.38 -0.67
C ILE A 127 10.31 1.02 -2.16
N TYR A 128 10.39 1.97 -3.08
CA TYR A 128 10.08 1.75 -4.49
C TYR A 128 11.14 0.86 -5.17
N ARG A 129 12.41 1.27 -5.16
CA ARG A 129 13.50 0.58 -5.86
C ARG A 129 14.02 -0.62 -5.09
N ARG A 130 14.33 -0.43 -3.79
CA ARG A 130 15.03 -1.45 -2.99
C ARG A 130 14.09 -2.55 -2.50
N VAL A 131 12.78 -2.29 -2.47
CA VAL A 131 11.78 -3.28 -2.05
C VAL A 131 10.88 -3.69 -3.22
N ILE A 132 10.09 -2.78 -3.82
CA ILE A 132 9.09 -3.14 -4.84
C ILE A 132 9.74 -3.59 -6.15
N VAL A 133 10.58 -2.78 -6.80
CA VAL A 133 11.26 -3.13 -8.06
C VAL A 133 12.13 -4.38 -7.88
N LYS A 134 12.87 -4.47 -6.77
CA LYS A 134 13.66 -5.66 -6.43
C LYS A 134 12.77 -6.92 -6.27
N ALA A 135 11.57 -6.75 -5.74
CA ALA A 135 10.62 -7.83 -5.54
C ALA A 135 9.99 -8.31 -6.82
N LEU A 136 9.47 -7.38 -7.62
CA LEU A 136 8.76 -7.64 -8.85
C LEU A 136 9.70 -8.02 -9.99
N LYS A 137 10.97 -7.59 -9.93
CA LYS A 137 11.96 -7.68 -11.01
C LYS A 137 11.41 -7.08 -12.32
N LYS A 138 10.68 -5.97 -12.19
CA LYS A 138 9.98 -5.27 -13.28
C LYS A 138 10.22 -3.78 -13.16
N THR A 139 10.14 -3.07 -14.28
CA THR A 139 10.01 -1.61 -14.26
C THR A 139 8.66 -1.24 -13.66
N ILE A 140 8.59 -0.12 -12.96
CA ILE A 140 7.33 0.45 -12.47
C ILE A 140 7.17 1.90 -12.94
N LYS A 141 5.93 2.29 -13.26
CA LYS A 141 5.53 3.68 -13.50
C LYS A 141 4.93 4.24 -12.22
N VAL A 142 5.44 5.37 -11.73
CA VAL A 142 5.12 5.91 -10.39
C VAL A 142 4.37 7.24 -10.47
N TRP A 143 3.21 7.30 -9.81
CA TRP A 143 2.46 8.51 -9.51
C TRP A 143 2.62 8.81 -8.02
N SER A 144 3.22 9.94 -7.69
CA SER A 144 3.47 10.32 -6.30
C SER A 144 4.02 11.75 -6.24
N ARG A 145 3.72 12.46 -5.14
CA ARG A 145 4.43 13.70 -4.75
C ARG A 145 5.92 13.44 -4.56
N ARG A 146 6.73 14.45 -4.88
CA ARG A 146 8.19 14.28 -4.98
C ARG A 146 8.90 15.43 -4.29
N ASP A 147 10.07 15.12 -3.75
CA ASP A 147 11.01 16.11 -3.21
C ASP A 147 12.09 16.52 -4.22
N ASN A 148 11.95 16.08 -5.48
CA ASN A 148 12.89 16.25 -6.58
C ASN A 148 14.30 15.68 -6.35
N LYS A 149 14.54 14.93 -5.26
CA LYS A 149 15.84 14.32 -4.94
C LYS A 149 15.95 12.91 -5.52
N LEU A 150 14.87 12.14 -5.50
CA LEU A 150 14.81 10.86 -6.20
C LEU A 150 14.45 11.12 -7.66
N LYS A 151 15.20 10.51 -8.58
CA LYS A 151 15.00 10.62 -10.03
C LYS A 151 14.59 9.27 -10.59
N GLY A 152 13.82 9.29 -11.68
CA GLY A 152 13.60 8.09 -12.47
C GLY A 152 14.92 7.50 -12.95
N ASP A 153 14.97 6.19 -13.15
CA ASP A 153 16.10 5.52 -13.78
C ASP A 153 15.65 4.81 -15.06
N CYS A 154 16.53 4.80 -16.07
CA CYS A 154 16.31 4.11 -17.33
C CYS A 154 17.48 3.19 -17.70
N ARG A 155 18.44 3.03 -16.77
CA ARG A 155 19.75 2.42 -17.03
C ARG A 155 19.71 0.90 -17.03
N VAL A 156 18.73 0.28 -16.37
CA VAL A 156 18.66 -1.18 -16.21
C VAL A 156 17.41 -1.72 -16.89
N VAL A 157 17.59 -2.53 -17.93
CA VAL A 157 16.47 -3.19 -18.62
C VAL A 157 15.59 -3.93 -17.60
N GLU A 158 14.29 -3.67 -17.66
CA GLU A 158 13.24 -4.30 -16.83
C GLU A 158 13.35 -4.11 -15.31
N ARG A 159 14.16 -3.17 -14.79
CA ARG A 159 14.24 -2.87 -13.35
C ARG A 159 14.34 -1.38 -13.05
N ASN A 160 13.54 -0.61 -13.77
CA ASN A 160 13.56 0.84 -13.72
C ASN A 160 12.37 1.42 -12.92
N ILE A 161 12.47 2.71 -12.61
CA ILE A 161 11.42 3.57 -12.09
C ILE A 161 11.21 4.66 -13.13
N ARG A 162 10.03 4.68 -13.75
CA ARG A 162 9.59 5.73 -14.65
C ARG A 162 8.59 6.61 -13.92
N LEU A 163 8.75 7.91 -14.04
CA LEU A 163 7.90 8.87 -13.34
C LEU A 163 6.75 9.30 -14.26
N ILE A 164 5.51 9.25 -13.78
CA ILE A 164 4.34 9.65 -14.58
C ILE A 164 4.31 11.18 -14.70
N LYS A 165 4.01 11.72 -15.89
CA LYS A 165 3.88 13.17 -16.11
C LYS A 165 2.64 13.69 -15.38
N SER A 166 2.76 14.91 -14.85
CA SER A 166 1.65 15.65 -14.23
C SER A 166 1.42 16.94 -15.01
N PRO A 167 0.15 17.34 -15.26
CA PRO A 167 -1.09 16.69 -14.83
C PRO A 167 -1.38 15.36 -15.55
N ALA A 168 -2.24 14.53 -14.97
CA ALA A 168 -2.76 13.30 -15.58
C ALA A 168 -4.29 13.27 -15.52
N ARG A 169 -4.90 12.62 -16.53
CA ARG A 169 -6.35 12.51 -16.67
C ARG A 169 -6.87 11.27 -15.93
N VAL A 170 -7.81 11.45 -15.02
CA VAL A 170 -8.59 10.40 -14.36
C VAL A 170 -10.05 10.55 -14.78
N GLY A 171 -10.52 9.68 -15.68
CA GLY A 171 -11.86 9.82 -16.27
C GLY A 171 -11.99 11.13 -17.06
N ASN A 172 -12.88 12.01 -16.60
CA ASN A 172 -13.08 13.35 -17.17
C ASN A 172 -12.42 14.48 -16.35
N HIS A 173 -11.60 14.14 -15.35
CA HIS A 173 -10.97 15.09 -14.44
C HIS A 173 -9.44 15.08 -14.58
N ASP A 174 -8.83 16.23 -14.79
CA ASP A 174 -7.38 16.38 -14.76
C ASP A 174 -6.91 16.61 -13.31
N THR A 175 -6.04 15.74 -12.83
CA THR A 175 -5.41 15.85 -11.50
C THR A 175 -3.92 16.15 -11.64
N ASN A 176 -3.32 16.68 -10.59
CA ASN A 176 -1.89 16.95 -10.53
C ASN A 176 -1.32 16.47 -9.19
N LEU A 177 0.00 16.41 -9.10
CA LEU A 177 0.67 15.88 -7.91
C LEU A 177 0.38 16.70 -6.63
N ASP A 178 0.04 17.99 -6.75
CA ASP A 178 -0.23 18.85 -5.58
C ASP A 178 -1.67 18.70 -5.05
N ALA A 179 -2.61 18.33 -5.91
CA ALA A 179 -4.00 18.05 -5.55
C ALA A 179 -4.23 16.57 -5.17
N ASP A 180 -3.37 15.66 -5.62
CA ASP A 180 -3.49 14.24 -5.34
C ASP A 180 -2.63 13.82 -4.13
N LEU A 181 -3.22 13.12 -3.16
CA LEU A 181 -2.51 12.59 -1.98
C LEU A 181 -2.12 11.11 -2.12
N THR A 182 -2.42 10.51 -3.26
CA THR A 182 -2.11 9.11 -3.52
C THR A 182 -0.66 8.91 -3.94
N ASN A 183 -0.13 7.74 -3.59
CA ASN A 183 1.11 7.26 -4.15
C ASN A 183 0.87 5.85 -4.66
N TRP A 184 1.00 5.65 -5.96
CA TRP A 184 0.74 4.36 -6.57
C TRP A 184 1.70 4.10 -7.71
N ALA A 185 1.80 2.82 -8.07
CA ALA A 185 2.64 2.38 -9.17
C ALA A 185 2.00 1.25 -9.95
N VAL A 186 2.31 1.17 -11.24
CA VAL A 186 1.94 0.03 -12.09
C VAL A 186 3.17 -0.61 -12.71
N SER A 187 3.17 -1.92 -12.89
CA SER A 187 4.29 -2.65 -13.53
C SER A 187 4.36 -2.43 -15.04
N ASP A 188 5.57 -2.39 -15.61
CA ASP A 188 5.81 -2.26 -17.04
C ASP A 188 6.91 -3.26 -17.46
N PRO A 189 6.59 -4.42 -18.08
CA PRO A 189 5.26 -4.97 -18.37
C PRO A 189 4.63 -5.72 -17.18
N GLY A 190 3.32 -5.96 -17.21
CA GLY A 190 2.64 -6.84 -16.26
C GLY A 190 1.23 -6.39 -15.92
N ASN A 191 0.65 -7.00 -14.88
CA ASN A 191 -0.74 -6.77 -14.43
C ASN A 191 -0.80 -6.31 -12.96
N ILE A 192 0.27 -5.67 -12.48
CA ILE A 192 0.41 -5.31 -11.06
C ILE A 192 0.12 -3.83 -10.87
N PHE A 193 -0.82 -3.55 -9.97
CA PHE A 193 -1.07 -2.23 -9.40
C PHE A 193 -0.63 -2.23 -7.94
N CYS A 194 0.09 -1.20 -7.49
CA CYS A 194 0.52 -1.03 -6.10
C CYS A 194 0.03 0.29 -5.53
N LEU A 195 -0.56 0.27 -4.33
CA LEU A 195 -0.73 1.44 -3.48
C LEU A 195 0.40 1.50 -2.45
N ILE A 196 1.06 2.64 -2.33
CA ILE A 196 2.20 2.88 -1.44
C ILE A 196 1.83 3.98 -0.44
N ASP A 197 2.14 3.78 0.83
CA ASP A 197 1.79 4.73 1.91
C ASP A 197 2.73 5.94 1.99
N ARG A 198 3.95 5.82 1.46
CA ARG A 198 4.95 6.90 1.45
C ARG A 198 5.15 7.49 0.05
N PRO A 199 5.38 8.81 -0.04
CA PRO A 199 5.70 9.45 -1.31
C PRO A 199 7.06 9.03 -1.86
N TYR A 200 7.25 9.23 -3.16
CA TYR A 200 8.52 9.06 -3.86
C TYR A 200 9.44 10.25 -3.54
N ALA A 201 9.93 10.26 -2.30
CA ALA A 201 10.81 11.27 -1.74
C ALA A 201 11.98 10.61 -1.01
N LYS A 202 13.11 11.30 -0.82
CA LYS A 202 14.30 10.74 -0.15
C LYS A 202 14.08 10.54 1.35
N ASN A 203 13.27 11.39 1.98
CA ASN A 203 13.02 11.36 3.43
C ASN A 203 12.29 10.08 3.90
N GLN A 204 11.49 9.43 3.08
CA GLN A 204 10.85 8.15 3.45
C GLN A 204 11.87 7.03 3.76
N THR A 205 13.13 7.15 3.31
CA THR A 205 14.17 6.16 3.66
C THR A 205 14.36 6.04 5.17
N VAL A 206 14.13 7.12 5.91
CA VAL A 206 14.21 7.14 7.38
C VAL A 206 12.88 6.87 8.08
N GLN A 207 11.84 6.48 7.34
CA GLN A 207 10.51 6.14 7.84
C GLN A 207 10.21 4.65 7.58
N SER A 208 9.29 4.08 8.35
CA SER A 208 8.65 2.83 7.97
C SER A 208 7.72 3.07 6.75
N ALA A 209 7.53 2.03 5.94
CA ALA A 209 6.66 2.10 4.76
C ALA A 209 6.05 0.75 4.41
N MET A 210 4.94 0.79 3.68
CA MET A 210 4.21 -0.35 3.15
C MET A 210 3.72 -0.10 1.72
N ALA A 211 3.70 -1.17 0.93
CA ALA A 211 3.02 -1.22 -0.35
C ALA A 211 2.10 -2.44 -0.42
N VAL A 212 0.90 -2.22 -0.94
CA VAL A 212 -0.09 -3.26 -1.21
C VAL A 212 -0.23 -3.37 -2.72
N CYS A 213 0.23 -4.49 -3.28
CA CYS A 213 0.30 -4.74 -4.70
C CYS A 213 -0.68 -5.85 -5.11
N ILE A 214 -1.60 -5.52 -6.00
CA ILE A 214 -2.68 -6.39 -6.49
C ILE A 214 -2.30 -6.87 -7.89
N ASP A 215 -2.33 -8.20 -8.09
CA ASP A 215 -2.14 -8.82 -9.40
C ASP A 215 -3.50 -9.06 -10.05
N GLN A 216 -3.99 -8.05 -10.79
CA GLN A 216 -5.29 -8.10 -11.45
C GLN A 216 -5.30 -7.17 -12.68
N ALA A 217 -5.61 -7.75 -13.84
CA ALA A 217 -5.43 -7.10 -15.14
C ALA A 217 -6.32 -5.88 -15.36
N ASP A 218 -7.58 -5.88 -14.90
CA ASP A 218 -8.51 -4.78 -15.13
C ASP A 218 -8.16 -3.54 -14.28
N ILE A 219 -7.77 -3.74 -13.02
CA ILE A 219 -7.27 -2.69 -12.14
C ILE A 219 -5.99 -2.13 -12.75
N PHE A 220 -5.05 -3.00 -13.13
CA PHE A 220 -3.82 -2.58 -13.78
C PHE A 220 -4.11 -1.74 -15.03
N ALA A 221 -4.96 -2.21 -15.94
CA ALA A 221 -5.27 -1.52 -17.19
C ALA A 221 -5.76 -0.09 -16.95
N ARG A 222 -6.71 0.08 -16.01
CA ARG A 222 -7.25 1.41 -15.66
C ARG A 222 -6.18 2.39 -15.18
N PHE A 223 -5.27 1.94 -14.32
CA PHE A 223 -4.17 2.79 -13.84
C PHE A 223 -3.05 2.96 -14.88
N ASN A 224 -2.87 1.96 -15.75
CA ASN A 224 -1.90 2.02 -16.82
C ASN A 224 -2.28 3.05 -17.89
N ASP A 225 -3.58 3.23 -18.15
CA ASP A 225 -4.11 4.27 -19.03
C ASP A 225 -3.83 5.68 -18.47
N ILE A 226 -4.01 5.88 -17.15
CA ILE A 226 -3.64 7.14 -16.48
C ILE A 226 -2.12 7.36 -16.59
N ALA A 227 -1.33 6.29 -16.49
CA ALA A 227 0.11 6.28 -16.60
C ALA A 227 0.63 6.26 -18.06
N ALA A 228 -0.15 6.71 -19.04
CA ALA A 228 0.23 6.68 -20.46
C ALA A 228 1.46 7.56 -20.76
N GLN A 229 1.56 8.72 -20.10
CA GLN A 229 2.67 9.65 -20.28
C GLN A 229 3.64 9.60 -19.10
N VAL A 230 4.91 9.37 -19.40
CA VAL A 230 6.00 9.34 -18.41
C VAL A 230 7.07 10.36 -18.78
N GLU A 231 7.73 10.89 -17.76
CA GLU A 231 8.83 11.83 -17.89
C GLU A 231 10.00 11.21 -18.66
N ASP A 232 10.73 12.09 -19.34
CA ASP A 232 11.96 11.70 -20.02
C ASP A 232 12.99 11.27 -18.98
N CYS A 233 13.82 10.30 -19.38
CA CYS A 233 14.89 9.82 -18.53
C CYS A 233 15.85 10.98 -18.20
N PRO A 234 16.29 11.13 -16.93
CA PRO A 234 17.32 12.11 -16.61
C PRO A 234 18.56 11.84 -17.46
N GLN A 235 19.08 12.88 -18.11
CA GLN A 235 20.37 12.84 -18.82
C GLN A 235 21.53 12.60 -17.84
#